data_AF-A0A966N7A3-F1
#
_entry.id   AF-A0A966N7A3-F1
#
_cell.length_a   1.000
_cell.length_b   1.000
_cell.length_c   1.000
_cell.angle_alpha   90.00
_cell.angle_beta   90.00
_cell.angle_gamma   90.00
#
_symmetry.space_group_name_H-M   'P 1'
#
loop_
_entity.id
_entity.type
_entity.pdbx_description
1 polymer ?
#
loop_
_entity_poly.entity_id
_entity_poly.type
_entity_poly.pdbx_seq_one_letter_code
_entity_poly.pdbx_strand_id
1 'polypeptide(L)'
;MPAGGGQGLSNSAKNAGENAVAGDIHKIFIAVGDRNINSQRAIVFRSLAHATQTNNRAQFDKVIKKSTIEQLRMSPIMTKIMNDRDYDRAFLKAKNYLARVPVSANEYGFDYVQDLRAHHNRVKAKFGGRIKKGQRLGVPRMLVQSKEELNAYIKERQVAVGKSKAGWLRALTMIPKPQRANVASGRFGAKLRDTMWVARHGGQGITTFAFTPTQGFIEIKNLLGNVNYIADGAGTLALALGNRSKQMETDLKNFVKRTLASKGR
;
A
#
# COMPACT_ATOMS: atom_id res chain seq x y z
N MET A 1 3.91 15.59 7.58
CA MET A 1 4.15 14.30 6.90
C MET A 1 2.79 13.64 6.63
N PRO A 2 2.56 13.03 5.47
CA PRO A 2 1.28 12.37 5.19
C PRO A 2 1.01 11.26 6.21
N ALA A 3 -0.23 11.19 6.70
CA ALA A 3 -0.69 10.26 7.73
C ALA A 3 -0.72 8.78 7.29
N GLY A 4 -0.35 8.49 6.04
CA GLY A 4 -0.41 7.16 5.43
C GLY A 4 0.97 6.62 5.08
N GLY A 5 1.34 5.52 5.72
CA GLY A 5 2.54 4.72 5.45
C GLY A 5 3.01 4.09 6.75
N GLY A 6 3.41 2.81 6.75
CA GLY A 6 3.85 2.06 7.94
C GLY A 6 4.73 2.88 8.86
N GLN A 7 4.50 2.78 10.17
CA GLN A 7 5.31 3.45 11.21
C GLN A 7 5.22 4.98 11.17
N GLY A 8 4.02 5.53 11.40
CA GLY A 8 3.77 6.97 11.54
C GLY A 8 4.29 7.56 12.86
N LEU A 9 3.88 8.77 13.22
CA LEU A 9 4.46 9.53 14.35
C LEU A 9 4.02 9.01 15.75
N SER A 10 2.99 8.16 15.82
CA SER A 10 2.41 7.54 17.02
C SER A 10 2.11 6.06 16.77
N ASN A 11 1.78 5.29 17.81
CA ASN A 11 1.30 3.89 17.63
C ASN A 11 0.06 3.81 16.74
N SER A 12 -0.87 4.76 16.86
CA SER A 12 -2.02 4.84 15.96
C SER A 12 -1.62 5.08 14.51
N ALA A 13 -0.66 5.97 14.27
CA ALA A 13 -0.14 6.24 12.93
C ALA A 13 0.75 5.10 12.39
N LYS A 14 1.41 4.33 13.27
CA LYS A 14 2.09 3.08 12.94
C LYS A 14 1.09 2.06 12.40
N ASN A 15 0.05 1.78 13.16
CA ASN A 15 -0.98 0.80 12.80
C ASN A 15 -1.72 1.24 11.53
N ALA A 16 -2.10 2.52 11.42
CA ALA A 16 -2.71 3.06 10.20
C ALA A 16 -1.82 2.86 8.98
N GLY A 17 -0.52 3.08 9.15
CA GLY A 17 0.47 2.87 8.11
C GLY A 17 0.66 1.42 7.71
N GLU A 18 0.78 0.51 8.67
CA GLU A 18 0.96 -0.91 8.45
C GLU A 18 -0.26 -1.51 7.75
N ASN A 19 -1.45 -1.11 8.17
CA ASN A 19 -2.73 -1.41 7.53
C ASN A 19 -2.83 -0.81 6.13
N ALA A 20 -2.27 0.38 5.91
CA ALA A 20 -2.24 0.99 4.59
C ALA A 20 -1.33 0.20 3.62
N VAL A 21 -0.17 -0.30 4.07
CA VAL A 21 0.70 -1.14 3.23
C VAL A 21 0.06 -2.50 2.98
N ALA A 22 -0.42 -3.17 4.04
CA ALA A 22 -1.09 -4.45 3.92
C ALA A 22 -2.35 -4.36 3.05
N GLY A 23 -3.14 -3.30 3.20
CA GLY A 23 -4.35 -3.05 2.43
C GLY A 23 -4.13 -2.79 0.94
N ASP A 24 -2.94 -2.33 0.53
CA ASP A 24 -2.58 -2.20 -0.89
C ASP A 24 -2.10 -3.53 -1.49
N ILE A 25 -1.52 -4.41 -0.66
CA ILE A 25 -0.99 -5.73 -1.07
C ILE A 25 -2.09 -6.80 -1.07
N HIS A 26 -2.94 -6.86 -0.04
CA HIS A 26 -4.34 -7.30 -0.22
C HIS A 26 -4.98 -6.38 -1.28
N LYS A 27 -6.17 -6.50 -1.83
CA LYS A 27 -6.54 -5.88 -3.15
C LYS A 27 -5.74 -6.40 -4.35
N ILE A 28 -4.42 -6.64 -4.29
CA ILE A 28 -3.66 -7.24 -5.40
C ILE A 28 -3.54 -8.75 -5.22
N PHE A 29 -3.23 -9.24 -4.02
CA PHE A 29 -2.93 -10.65 -3.78
C PHE A 29 -3.94 -11.29 -2.83
N ILE A 30 -4.16 -12.59 -3.00
CA ILE A 30 -4.90 -13.46 -2.08
C ILE A 30 -4.03 -14.68 -1.82
N ALA A 31 -3.80 -15.03 -0.56
CA ALA A 31 -3.09 -16.25 -0.21
C ALA A 31 -4.04 -17.45 -0.19
N VAL A 32 -3.57 -18.60 -0.67
CA VAL A 32 -4.25 -19.88 -0.46
C VAL A 32 -4.18 -20.26 1.01
N GLY A 33 -5.26 -20.84 1.53
CA GLY A 33 -5.38 -21.19 2.95
C GLY A 33 -5.68 -20.02 3.89
N ASP A 34 -5.88 -18.80 3.37
CA ASP A 34 -6.30 -17.69 4.22
C ASP A 34 -7.68 -17.96 4.82
N ARG A 35 -7.79 -17.79 6.14
CA ARG A 35 -9.05 -17.96 6.90
C ARG A 35 -9.98 -16.76 6.79
N ASN A 36 -9.57 -15.69 6.08
CA ASN A 36 -10.42 -14.55 5.85
C ASN A 36 -11.57 -14.90 4.89
N ILE A 37 -12.80 -14.71 5.35
CA ILE A 37 -14.04 -14.94 4.59
C ILE A 37 -14.03 -14.30 3.19
N ASN A 38 -13.49 -13.09 3.04
CA ASN A 38 -13.44 -12.40 1.75
C ASN A 38 -12.42 -13.02 0.79
N SER A 39 -11.31 -13.52 1.33
CA SER A 39 -10.28 -14.24 0.58
C SER A 39 -10.82 -15.59 0.11
N GLN A 40 -11.43 -16.35 1.01
CA GLN A 40 -12.07 -17.64 0.70
C GLN A 40 -13.17 -17.48 -0.34
N ARG A 41 -14.05 -16.48 -0.16
CA ARG A 41 -15.09 -16.13 -1.13
C ARG A 41 -14.52 -15.89 -2.53
N ALA A 42 -13.45 -15.10 -2.62
CA ALA A 42 -12.82 -14.78 -3.90
C ALA A 42 -12.15 -16.00 -4.55
N ILE A 43 -11.55 -16.89 -3.76
CA ILE A 43 -10.96 -18.14 -4.24
C ILE A 43 -12.07 -19.05 -4.79
N VAL A 44 -13.11 -19.33 -4.00
CA VAL A 44 -14.23 -20.20 -4.40
C VAL A 44 -14.92 -19.68 -5.66
N PHE A 45 -15.22 -18.38 -5.70
CA PHE A 45 -15.86 -17.76 -6.86
C PHE A 45 -15.05 -17.98 -8.15
N ARG A 46 -13.72 -17.87 -8.07
CA ARG A 46 -12.86 -18.12 -9.22
C ARG A 46 -12.73 -19.58 -9.54
N SER A 47 -12.60 -20.45 -8.54
CA SER A 47 -12.50 -21.90 -8.75
C SER A 47 -13.71 -22.41 -9.52
N LEU A 48 -14.90 -21.90 -9.17
CA LEU A 48 -16.13 -22.19 -9.90
C LEU A 48 -16.09 -21.61 -11.32
N ALA A 49 -15.60 -20.38 -11.50
CA ALA A 49 -15.52 -19.75 -12.83
C ALA A 49 -14.55 -20.49 -13.75
N HIS A 50 -13.39 -20.92 -13.24
CA HIS A 50 -12.43 -21.74 -13.97
C HIS A 50 -13.05 -23.07 -14.39
N ALA A 51 -13.64 -23.80 -13.44
CA ALA A 51 -14.24 -25.10 -13.69
C ALA A 51 -15.39 -25.04 -14.72
N THR A 52 -16.20 -23.99 -14.71
CA THR A 52 -17.29 -23.85 -15.69
C THR A 52 -16.79 -23.40 -17.07
N GLN A 53 -15.74 -22.59 -17.14
CA GLN A 53 -15.14 -22.15 -18.40
C GLN A 53 -14.36 -23.28 -19.09
N THR A 54 -13.69 -24.15 -18.33
CA THR A 54 -12.97 -25.32 -18.85
C THR A 54 -13.85 -26.56 -19.02
N ASN A 55 -15.16 -26.46 -18.74
CA ASN A 55 -16.10 -27.58 -18.71
C ASN A 55 -15.67 -28.73 -17.76
N ASN A 56 -14.85 -28.45 -16.74
CA ASN A 56 -14.39 -29.45 -15.78
C ASN A 56 -15.42 -29.66 -14.66
N ARG A 57 -16.34 -30.61 -14.88
CA ARG A 57 -17.42 -30.88 -13.93
C ARG A 57 -16.92 -31.44 -12.59
N ALA A 58 -15.95 -32.35 -12.62
CA ALA A 58 -15.42 -32.95 -11.41
C ALA A 58 -14.82 -31.90 -10.46
N GLN A 59 -14.10 -30.91 -11.02
CA GLN A 59 -13.55 -29.79 -10.26
C GLN A 59 -14.65 -28.90 -9.68
N PHE A 60 -15.71 -28.62 -10.45
CA PHE A 60 -16.85 -27.82 -9.98
C PHE A 60 -17.54 -28.47 -8.78
N ASP A 61 -17.87 -29.76 -8.87
CA ASP A 61 -18.54 -30.50 -7.80
C ASP A 61 -17.67 -30.56 -6.54
N LYS A 62 -16.35 -30.75 -6.71
CA LYS A 62 -15.40 -30.73 -5.60
C LYS A 62 -15.38 -29.38 -4.89
N VAL A 63 -15.44 -28.28 -5.63
CA VAL A 63 -15.45 -26.92 -5.05
C VAL A 63 -16.76 -26.65 -4.32
N ILE A 64 -17.91 -27.01 -4.89
CA ILE A 64 -19.22 -26.84 -4.23
C ILE A 64 -19.30 -27.66 -2.95
N LYS A 65 -18.98 -28.95 -3.00
CA LYS A 65 -19.09 -29.85 -1.83
C LYS A 65 -18.18 -29.44 -0.68
N LYS A 66 -17.00 -28.89 -0.96
CA LYS A 66 -16.05 -28.42 0.06
C LYS A 66 -16.38 -27.03 0.61
N SER A 67 -17.15 -26.23 -0.12
CA SER A 67 -17.46 -24.85 0.26
C SER A 67 -18.75 -24.80 1.07
N THR A 68 -18.67 -24.67 2.39
CA THR A 68 -19.86 -24.48 3.23
C THR A 68 -20.50 -23.11 2.96
N ILE A 69 -21.73 -23.13 2.46
CA ILE A 69 -22.43 -21.97 1.88
C ILE A 69 -22.77 -20.90 2.93
N GLU A 70 -23.06 -21.33 4.16
CA GLU A 70 -23.39 -20.45 5.28
C GLU A 70 -22.23 -19.53 5.66
N GLN A 71 -20.99 -19.93 5.37
CA GLN A 71 -19.81 -19.20 5.81
C GLN A 71 -19.34 -18.15 4.81
N LEU A 72 -19.64 -18.23 3.52
CA LEU A 72 -18.96 -17.40 2.50
C LEU A 72 -19.67 -16.11 2.10
N ARG A 73 -20.93 -15.88 2.53
CA ARG A 73 -21.73 -14.68 2.20
C ARG A 73 -21.60 -14.31 0.71
N MET A 74 -21.92 -15.28 -0.17
CA MET A 74 -21.90 -15.14 -1.63
C MET A 74 -23.02 -14.21 -2.13
N SER A 75 -22.98 -13.81 -3.41
CA SER A 75 -24.10 -13.09 -4.02
C SER A 75 -25.38 -13.96 -4.02
N PRO A 76 -26.60 -13.38 -3.96
CA PRO A 76 -27.83 -14.16 -3.89
C PRO A 76 -27.98 -15.20 -5.00
N ILE A 77 -27.56 -14.86 -6.23
CA ILE A 77 -27.58 -15.76 -7.39
C ILE A 77 -26.60 -16.91 -7.18
N MET A 78 -25.37 -16.62 -6.74
CA MET A 78 -24.38 -17.66 -6.50
C MET A 78 -24.76 -18.57 -5.33
N THR A 79 -25.35 -18.02 -4.27
CA THR A 79 -25.90 -18.81 -3.17
C THR A 79 -26.96 -19.79 -3.66
N LYS A 80 -27.86 -19.37 -4.58
CA LYS A 80 -28.85 -20.27 -5.19
C LYS A 80 -28.22 -21.35 -6.05
N ILE A 81 -27.14 -21.02 -6.78
CA ILE A 81 -26.39 -21.99 -7.59
C ILE A 81 -25.71 -23.03 -6.70
N MET A 82 -25.05 -22.59 -5.62
CA MET A 82 -24.32 -23.49 -4.72
C MET A 82 -25.26 -24.37 -3.90
N ASN A 83 -26.46 -23.89 -3.56
CA ASN A 83 -27.49 -24.65 -2.82
C ASN A 83 -28.41 -25.48 -3.73
N ASP A 84 -28.18 -25.49 -5.06
CA ASP A 84 -29.03 -26.24 -5.96
C ASP A 84 -28.82 -27.75 -5.70
N ARG A 85 -29.93 -28.47 -5.45
CA ARG A 85 -29.90 -29.92 -5.18
C ARG A 85 -29.48 -30.72 -6.42
N ASP A 86 -29.69 -30.14 -7.59
CA ASP A 86 -29.30 -30.70 -8.88
C ASP A 86 -27.99 -30.05 -9.32
N TYR A 87 -26.90 -30.82 -9.21
CA TYR A 87 -25.55 -30.36 -9.57
C TYR A 87 -25.43 -30.05 -11.08
N ASP A 88 -26.21 -30.72 -11.95
CA ASP A 88 -26.19 -30.48 -13.40
C ASP A 88 -26.79 -29.13 -13.74
N ARG A 89 -27.94 -28.86 -13.14
CA ARG A 89 -28.57 -27.55 -13.22
C ARG A 89 -27.70 -26.47 -12.56
N ALA A 90 -27.05 -26.77 -11.45
CA ALA A 90 -26.11 -25.86 -10.79
C ALA A 90 -24.97 -25.47 -11.73
N PHE A 91 -24.36 -26.45 -12.39
CA PHE A 91 -23.25 -26.25 -13.31
C PHE A 91 -23.64 -25.38 -14.51
N LEU A 92 -24.80 -25.65 -15.13
CA LEU A 92 -25.29 -24.85 -16.25
C LEU A 92 -25.58 -23.40 -15.86
N LYS A 93 -26.24 -23.18 -14.70
CA LYS A 93 -26.48 -21.84 -14.17
C LYS A 93 -25.17 -21.11 -13.85
N ALA A 94 -24.19 -21.82 -13.28
CA ALA A 94 -22.87 -21.27 -12.98
C ALA A 94 -22.11 -20.90 -14.25
N LYS A 95 -22.17 -21.73 -15.29
CA LYS A 95 -21.55 -21.46 -16.59
C LYS A 95 -22.07 -20.15 -17.19
N ASN A 96 -23.38 -19.92 -17.17
CA ASN A 96 -23.98 -18.67 -17.64
C ASN A 96 -23.61 -17.47 -16.76
N TYR A 97 -23.70 -17.63 -15.44
CA TYR A 97 -23.42 -16.55 -14.49
C TYR A 97 -21.94 -16.12 -14.47
N LEU A 98 -21.03 -17.07 -14.68
CA LEU A 98 -19.57 -16.86 -14.59
C LEU A 98 -18.88 -16.70 -15.95
N ALA A 99 -19.62 -16.75 -17.06
CA ALA A 99 -19.04 -16.65 -18.41
C ALA A 99 -18.19 -15.39 -18.63
N ARG A 100 -18.54 -14.28 -17.98
CA ARG A 100 -17.85 -12.98 -18.13
C ARG A 100 -16.72 -12.77 -17.12
N VAL A 101 -16.47 -13.72 -16.23
CA VAL A 101 -15.44 -13.56 -15.19
C VAL A 101 -14.07 -13.80 -15.82
N PRO A 102 -13.16 -12.82 -15.80
CA PRO A 102 -11.81 -13.04 -16.30
C PRO A 102 -11.07 -14.00 -15.36
N VAL A 103 -10.74 -15.18 -15.87
CA VAL A 103 -9.95 -16.19 -15.17
C VAL A 103 -8.57 -16.24 -15.81
N SER A 104 -7.53 -15.98 -15.03
CA SER A 104 -6.15 -16.29 -15.40
C SER A 104 -5.80 -17.59 -14.69
N ALA A 105 -5.82 -18.69 -15.43
CA ALA A 105 -5.55 -20.03 -14.92
C ALA A 105 -4.98 -20.88 -16.05
N ASN A 106 -4.13 -21.84 -15.69
CA ASN A 106 -3.60 -22.86 -16.59
C ASN A 106 -4.47 -24.13 -16.52
N GLU A 107 -4.10 -25.16 -17.28
CA GLU A 107 -4.83 -26.44 -17.38
C GLU A 107 -4.91 -27.20 -16.04
N TYR A 108 -3.97 -26.94 -15.12
CA TYR A 108 -3.86 -27.62 -13.82
C TYR A 108 -4.41 -26.81 -12.63
N GLY A 109 -4.85 -25.57 -12.84
CA GLY A 109 -5.46 -24.71 -11.82
C GLY A 109 -5.05 -23.24 -11.94
N PHE A 110 -5.09 -22.52 -10.82
CA PHE A 110 -4.65 -21.13 -10.79
C PHE A 110 -3.13 -21.03 -10.77
N ASP A 111 -2.58 -20.16 -11.60
CA ASP A 111 -1.17 -19.79 -11.50
C ASP A 111 -0.91 -19.04 -10.18
N TYR A 112 0.13 -19.49 -9.48
CA TYR A 112 0.67 -18.77 -8.34
C TYR A 112 1.67 -17.73 -8.82
N VAL A 113 1.61 -16.55 -8.21
CA VAL A 113 2.59 -15.50 -8.49
C VAL A 113 3.92 -15.89 -7.88
N GLN A 114 4.94 -16.04 -8.73
CA GLN A 114 6.31 -16.31 -8.31
C GLN A 114 7.03 -15.03 -7.84
N ASP A 115 6.73 -13.88 -8.46
CA ASP A 115 7.31 -12.59 -8.08
C ASP A 115 6.23 -11.58 -7.67
N LEU A 116 5.96 -11.56 -6.36
CA LEU A 116 5.03 -10.62 -5.74
C LEU A 116 5.52 -9.17 -5.89
N ARG A 117 6.83 -8.94 -5.90
CA ARG A 117 7.42 -7.60 -5.91
C ARG A 117 7.26 -6.93 -7.27
N ALA A 118 7.63 -7.59 -8.35
CA ALA A 118 7.47 -7.05 -9.69
C ALA A 118 6.00 -6.73 -9.99
N HIS A 119 5.10 -7.66 -9.66
CA HIS A 119 3.66 -7.46 -9.87
C HIS A 119 3.10 -6.32 -9.03
N HIS A 120 3.45 -6.27 -7.74
CA HIS A 120 3.01 -5.17 -6.87
C HIS A 120 3.48 -3.82 -7.41
N ASN A 121 4.76 -3.68 -7.78
CA ASN A 121 5.31 -2.43 -8.29
C ASN A 121 4.62 -2.03 -9.62
N ARG A 122 4.42 -2.98 -10.53
CA ARG A 122 3.74 -2.74 -11.82
C ARG A 122 2.31 -2.22 -11.61
N VAL A 123 1.54 -2.85 -10.72
CA VAL A 123 0.16 -2.42 -10.43
C VAL A 123 0.17 -1.07 -9.74
N LYS A 124 1.02 -0.90 -8.72
CA LYS A 124 1.12 0.32 -7.92
C LYS A 124 1.56 1.54 -8.74
N ALA A 125 2.39 1.35 -9.76
CA ALA A 125 2.80 2.41 -10.69
C ALA A 125 1.59 3.04 -11.40
N LYS A 126 0.59 2.23 -11.78
CA LYS A 126 -0.66 2.72 -12.39
C LYS A 126 -1.47 3.65 -11.48
N PHE A 127 -1.26 3.57 -10.17
CA PHE A 127 -1.96 4.38 -9.16
C PHE A 127 -1.06 5.47 -8.55
N GLY A 128 0.08 5.79 -9.17
CA GLY A 128 1.00 6.81 -8.66
C GLY A 128 1.58 6.47 -7.28
N GLY A 129 1.73 5.18 -6.95
CA GLY A 129 2.38 4.76 -5.72
C GLY A 129 1.45 4.37 -4.56
N ARG A 130 0.13 4.56 -4.62
CA ARG A 130 -0.78 4.13 -3.54
C ARG A 130 -2.14 3.76 -4.10
N ILE A 131 -2.69 2.63 -3.68
CA ILE A 131 -4.05 2.23 -4.10
C ILE A 131 -5.02 2.75 -3.04
N LYS A 132 -5.76 3.82 -3.34
CA LYS A 132 -6.69 4.42 -2.38
C LYS A 132 -7.84 3.48 -2.03
N LYS A 133 -8.53 3.74 -0.92
CA LYS A 133 -9.75 3.00 -0.55
C LYS A 133 -10.80 3.24 -1.65
N GLY A 134 -11.50 2.18 -2.08
CA GLY A 134 -12.52 2.24 -3.12
C GLY A 134 -12.01 2.19 -4.57
N GLN A 135 -10.69 2.33 -4.81
CA GLN A 135 -10.15 2.16 -6.15
C GLN A 135 -10.21 0.69 -6.58
N ARG A 136 -10.82 0.46 -7.75
CA ARG A 136 -10.87 -0.85 -8.40
C ARG A 136 -9.62 -1.05 -9.24
N LEU A 137 -9.01 -2.23 -9.15
CA LEU A 137 -7.82 -2.55 -9.94
C LEU A 137 -8.14 -2.85 -11.41
N GLY A 138 -9.40 -3.13 -11.74
CA GLY A 138 -9.81 -3.57 -13.08
C GLY A 138 -9.31 -4.98 -13.45
N VAL A 139 -8.44 -5.58 -12.63
CA VAL A 139 -7.93 -6.94 -12.79
C VAL A 139 -8.28 -7.82 -11.59
N PRO A 140 -8.45 -9.13 -11.80
CA PRO A 140 -8.51 -10.09 -10.72
C PRO A 140 -7.26 -9.94 -9.83
N ARG A 141 -7.44 -9.99 -8.51
CA ARG A 141 -6.38 -10.35 -7.55
C ARG A 141 -5.56 -11.55 -8.04
N MET A 142 -4.32 -11.71 -7.64
CA MET A 142 -3.52 -12.89 -7.99
C MET A 142 -3.37 -13.80 -6.77
N LEU A 143 -3.13 -15.09 -7.01
CA LEU A 143 -3.00 -16.07 -5.94
C LEU A 143 -1.54 -16.22 -5.52
N VAL A 144 -1.34 -16.34 -4.21
CA VAL A 144 -0.05 -16.56 -3.57
C VAL A 144 -0.09 -17.92 -2.90
N GLN A 145 1.03 -18.65 -2.96
CA GLN A 145 1.11 -20.06 -2.57
C GLN A 145 0.75 -20.27 -1.11
N SER A 146 1.17 -19.35 -0.24
CA SER A 146 0.93 -19.43 1.20
C SER A 146 0.62 -18.08 1.84
N LYS A 147 0.02 -18.12 3.03
CA LYS A 147 -0.24 -16.91 3.83
C LYS A 147 1.05 -16.37 4.43
N GLU A 148 1.98 -17.25 4.74
CA GLU A 148 3.29 -16.98 5.31
C GLU A 148 4.12 -16.14 4.33
N GLU A 149 4.17 -16.55 3.06
CA GLU A 149 4.84 -15.82 1.99
C GLU A 149 4.24 -14.42 1.79
N LEU A 150 2.91 -14.32 1.73
CA LEU A 150 2.23 -13.03 1.59
C LEU A 150 2.52 -12.10 2.78
N ASN A 151 2.51 -12.64 4.00
CA ASN A 151 2.82 -11.88 5.22
C ASN A 151 4.28 -11.45 5.28
N ALA A 152 5.21 -12.33 4.89
CA ALA A 152 6.63 -12.01 4.80
C ALA A 152 6.85 -10.85 3.82
N TYR A 153 6.20 -10.90 2.66
CA TYR A 153 6.25 -9.82 1.68
C TYR A 153 5.65 -8.51 2.21
N ILE A 154 4.50 -8.55 2.87
CA ILE A 154 3.91 -7.36 3.52
C ILE A 154 4.88 -6.74 4.53
N LYS A 155 5.49 -7.57 5.38
CA LYS A 155 6.46 -7.14 6.40
C LYS A 155 7.69 -6.52 5.76
N GLU A 156 8.24 -7.13 4.72
CA GLU A 156 9.35 -6.57 3.94
C GLU A 156 9.03 -5.16 3.41
N ARG A 157 7.83 -4.98 2.85
CA ARG A 157 7.36 -3.67 2.35
C ARG A 157 7.15 -2.65 3.47
N GLN A 158 6.65 -3.07 4.63
CA GLN A 158 6.51 -2.21 5.81
C GLN A 158 7.88 -1.74 6.32
N VAL A 159 8.87 -2.65 6.39
CA VAL A 159 10.25 -2.33 6.76
C VAL A 159 10.88 -1.34 5.78
N ALA A 160 10.69 -1.53 4.47
CA ALA A 160 11.20 -0.61 3.47
C ALA A 160 10.64 0.81 3.65
N VAL A 161 9.34 0.95 3.91
CA VAL A 161 8.71 2.25 4.22
C VAL A 161 9.25 2.83 5.54
N GLY A 162 9.44 2.00 6.55
CA GLY A 162 10.07 2.37 7.82
C GLY A 162 11.47 2.93 7.64
N LYS A 163 12.30 2.27 6.84
CA LYS A 163 13.65 2.71 6.45
C LYS A 163 13.63 4.06 5.75
N SER A 164 12.75 4.25 4.75
CA SER A 164 12.61 5.55 4.07
C SER A 164 12.21 6.66 5.03
N LYS A 165 11.27 6.40 5.96
CA LYS A 165 10.86 7.38 6.96
C LYS A 165 11.96 7.70 7.96
N ALA A 166 12.71 6.69 8.40
CA ALA A 166 13.86 6.89 9.26
C ALA A 166 14.94 7.72 8.57
N GLY A 167 15.11 7.59 7.24
CA GLY A 167 16.01 8.43 6.45
C GLY A 167 15.58 9.90 6.48
N TRP A 168 14.30 10.17 6.27
CA TRP A 168 13.77 11.54 6.39
C TRP A 168 13.88 12.08 7.81
N LEU A 169 13.58 11.28 8.83
CA LEU A 169 13.76 11.68 10.23
C LEU A 169 15.21 12.07 10.50
N ARG A 170 16.17 11.23 10.10
CA ARG A 170 17.60 11.47 10.27
C ARG A 170 18.04 12.77 9.60
N ALA A 171 17.67 12.98 8.34
CA ALA A 171 17.97 14.21 7.63
C ALA A 171 17.39 15.43 8.36
N LEU A 172 16.13 15.38 8.78
CA LEU A 172 15.48 16.48 9.49
C LEU A 172 16.08 16.74 10.88
N THR A 173 16.58 15.72 11.59
CA THR A 173 17.26 15.91 12.88
C THR A 173 18.63 16.56 12.76
N MET A 174 19.27 16.48 11.59
CA MET A 174 20.56 17.13 11.32
C MET A 174 20.42 18.64 11.04
N ILE A 175 19.20 19.15 10.81
CA ILE A 175 18.98 20.58 10.61
C ILE A 175 19.22 21.30 11.95
N PRO A 176 20.11 22.31 12.00
CA PRO A 176 20.37 23.04 13.22
C PRO A 176 19.09 23.74 13.69
N LYS A 177 18.88 23.77 15.02
CA LYS A 177 17.74 24.50 15.58
C LYS A 177 17.87 25.98 15.22
N PRO A 178 16.79 26.65 14.80
CA PRO A 178 16.82 28.09 14.58
C PRO A 178 17.23 28.80 15.87
N GLN A 179 18.33 29.54 15.83
CA GLN A 179 18.75 30.41 16.92
C GLN A 179 18.00 31.74 16.78
N ARG A 180 17.39 32.21 17.86
CA ARG A 180 16.88 33.58 17.95
C ARG A 180 17.89 34.38 18.75
N ALA A 181 18.21 35.59 18.31
CA ALA A 181 18.96 36.53 19.13
C ALA A 181 18.18 36.78 20.44
N ASN A 182 18.85 36.58 21.58
CA ASN A 182 18.37 36.91 22.93
C ASN A 182 17.09 36.21 23.44
N VAL A 183 16.68 35.07 22.89
CA VAL A 183 15.59 34.25 23.46
C VAL A 183 15.92 32.77 23.35
N ALA A 184 15.61 31.98 24.38
CA ALA A 184 15.73 30.52 24.32
C ALA A 184 15.04 30.02 23.05
N SER A 185 15.77 29.29 22.20
CA SER A 185 15.21 28.70 20.99
C SER A 185 14.01 27.85 21.41
N GLY A 186 12.79 28.22 21.00
CA GLY A 186 11.57 27.49 21.36
C GLY A 186 11.61 26.01 20.97
N ARG A 187 10.53 25.26 21.21
CA ARG A 187 10.46 23.81 20.88
C ARG A 187 10.34 23.53 19.36
N PHE A 188 11.16 24.17 18.51
CA PHE A 188 11.26 23.91 17.08
C PHE A 188 11.55 22.43 16.82
N GLY A 189 10.72 21.78 16.01
CA GLY A 189 10.82 20.35 15.74
C GLY A 189 10.32 19.42 16.86
N ALA A 190 9.52 19.89 17.83
CA ALA A 190 8.94 19.03 18.88
C ALA A 190 8.26 17.77 18.32
N LYS A 191 7.36 17.95 17.34
CA LYS A 191 6.69 16.83 16.65
C LYS A 191 7.64 15.88 15.93
N LEU A 192 8.85 16.32 15.58
CA LEU A 192 9.88 15.46 15.01
C LEU A 192 10.57 14.65 16.11
N ARG A 193 10.88 15.30 17.24
CA ARG A 193 11.50 14.67 18.42
C ARG A 193 10.60 13.65 19.11
N ASP A 194 9.29 13.84 19.08
CA ASP A 194 8.32 12.87 19.59
C ASP A 194 8.29 11.57 18.75
N THR A 195 9.04 11.54 17.63
CA THR A 195 9.00 10.47 16.61
C THR A 195 10.34 9.76 16.48
N MET A 196 11.25 9.99 17.42
CA MET A 196 12.59 9.38 17.47
C MET A 196 12.57 7.86 17.46
N TRP A 197 11.49 7.23 17.92
CA TRP A 197 11.34 5.77 17.85
C TRP A 197 11.40 5.23 16.42
N VAL A 198 11.11 6.05 15.39
CA VAL A 198 11.23 5.67 13.98
C VAL A 198 12.71 5.49 13.57
N ALA A 199 13.66 6.09 14.28
CA ALA A 199 15.09 5.99 14.00
C ALA A 199 15.63 4.54 14.08
N ARG A 200 14.97 3.66 14.86
CA ARG A 200 15.33 2.23 14.99
C ARG A 200 15.34 1.46 13.67
N HIS A 201 14.70 2.00 12.63
CA HIS A 201 14.62 1.35 11.32
C HIS A 201 15.86 1.56 10.45
N GLY A 202 16.89 2.29 10.91
CA GLY A 202 18.19 2.34 10.23
C GLY A 202 18.17 3.07 8.88
N GLY A 203 17.53 4.24 8.83
CA GLY A 203 17.42 5.03 7.61
C GLY A 203 18.67 5.85 7.27
N GLN A 204 18.86 6.15 5.98
CA GLN A 204 19.98 6.94 5.46
C GLN A 204 19.49 8.30 4.99
N GLY A 205 19.76 9.33 5.78
CA GLY A 205 19.44 10.72 5.47
C GLY A 205 20.61 11.62 5.82
N ILE A 206 20.80 12.65 5.00
CA ILE A 206 21.87 13.64 5.12
C ILE A 206 21.26 15.01 4.96
N THR A 207 21.71 15.95 5.78
CA THR A 207 21.45 17.38 5.57
C THR A 207 22.78 18.09 5.49
N THR A 208 22.94 18.90 4.44
CA THR A 208 24.05 19.83 4.25
C THR A 208 23.49 21.24 4.38
N PHE A 209 24.15 22.12 5.12
CA PHE A 209 23.71 23.50 5.26
C PHE A 209 24.90 24.44 5.30
N ALA A 210 24.71 25.65 4.82
CA ALA A 210 25.65 26.76 4.95
C ALA A 210 24.84 28.04 5.16
N PHE A 211 25.15 28.78 6.21
CA PHE A 211 24.49 30.05 6.51
C PHE A 211 25.53 31.17 6.56
N THR A 212 25.21 32.27 5.91
CA THR A 212 25.90 33.56 6.01
C THR A 212 24.87 34.59 6.49
N PRO A 213 25.30 35.81 6.87
CA PRO A 213 24.36 36.85 7.30
C PRO A 213 23.30 37.22 6.26
N THR A 214 23.59 37.02 4.96
CA THR A 214 22.73 37.44 3.84
C THR A 214 22.16 36.28 3.03
N GLN A 215 22.72 35.07 3.16
CA GLN A 215 22.34 33.91 2.36
C GLN A 215 22.29 32.64 3.21
N GLY A 216 21.31 31.78 2.94
CA GLY A 216 21.19 30.46 3.56
C GLY A 216 21.02 29.39 2.49
N PHE A 217 21.80 28.32 2.62
CA PHE A 217 21.71 27.09 1.84
C PHE A 217 21.36 25.94 2.77
N ILE A 218 20.34 25.16 2.40
CA ILE A 218 20.01 23.90 3.07
C ILE A 218 19.65 22.89 1.99
N GLU A 219 20.36 21.78 1.98
CA GLU A 219 20.06 20.61 1.17
C GLU A 219 19.70 19.45 2.09
N ILE A 220 18.54 18.85 1.86
CA ILE A 220 18.03 17.72 2.65
C ILE A 220 17.87 16.53 1.71
N LYS A 221 18.65 15.48 1.94
CA LYS A 221 18.66 14.27 1.12
C LYS A 221 18.21 13.07 1.94
N ASN A 222 17.39 12.22 1.31
CA ASN A 222 17.15 10.86 1.75
C ASN A 222 17.79 9.94 0.72
N LEU A 223 18.84 9.23 1.10
CA LEU A 223 19.58 8.33 0.20
C LEU A 223 18.77 7.07 -0.14
N LEU A 224 17.72 6.80 0.63
CA LEU A 224 16.71 5.78 0.34
C LEU A 224 15.51 6.37 -0.41
N GLY A 225 15.54 7.66 -0.79
CA GLY A 225 14.38 8.41 -1.30
C GLY A 225 13.78 7.83 -2.59
N ASN A 226 14.55 7.00 -3.29
CA ASN A 226 14.12 6.28 -4.49
C ASN A 226 14.21 4.76 -4.29
N VAL A 227 13.62 4.24 -3.21
CA VAL A 227 13.53 2.78 -3.02
C VAL A 227 12.92 2.15 -4.27
N ASN A 228 13.75 1.41 -5.01
CA ASN A 228 13.44 0.69 -6.25
C ASN A 228 13.23 1.53 -7.53
N TYR A 229 13.85 2.71 -7.68
CA TYR A 229 13.79 3.50 -8.94
C TYR A 229 12.35 3.81 -9.43
N ILE A 230 11.39 3.86 -8.51
CA ILE A 230 9.96 3.94 -8.82
C ILE A 230 9.61 5.29 -9.45
N ALA A 231 10.25 6.37 -8.99
CA ALA A 231 10.00 7.71 -9.51
C ALA A 231 10.65 7.90 -10.89
N ASP A 232 11.82 7.29 -11.12
CA ASP A 232 12.55 7.31 -12.39
C ASP A 232 11.87 6.45 -13.44
N GLY A 233 11.53 5.19 -13.10
CA GLY A 233 10.85 4.28 -14.00
C GLY A 233 9.44 4.73 -14.40
N ALA A 234 8.85 5.67 -13.66
CA ALA A 234 7.56 6.29 -14.01
C ALA A 234 7.71 7.70 -14.62
N GLY A 235 8.92 8.24 -14.77
CA GLY A 235 9.15 9.61 -15.25
C GLY A 235 8.54 10.70 -14.36
N THR A 236 8.21 10.38 -13.10
CA THR A 236 7.46 11.27 -12.20
C THR A 236 8.35 12.01 -11.22
N LEU A 237 9.66 11.76 -11.21
CA LEU A 237 10.59 12.40 -10.28
C LEU A 237 10.56 13.93 -10.43
N ALA A 238 10.67 14.45 -11.66
CA ALA A 238 10.63 15.88 -11.93
C ALA A 238 9.29 16.52 -11.48
N LEU A 239 8.17 15.85 -11.75
CA LEU A 239 6.85 16.31 -11.33
C LEU A 239 6.68 16.32 -9.80
N ALA A 240 7.15 15.27 -9.13
CA ALA A 240 7.10 15.14 -7.68
C ALA A 240 7.97 16.20 -6.99
N LEU A 241 9.19 16.42 -7.50
CA LEU A 241 10.10 17.47 -7.04
C LEU A 241 9.50 18.86 -7.28
N GLY A 242 8.95 19.11 -8.47
CA GLY A 242 8.30 20.38 -8.81
C GLY A 242 7.09 20.69 -7.93
N ASN A 243 6.22 19.70 -7.69
CA ASN A 243 5.07 19.86 -6.79
C ASN A 243 5.52 20.12 -5.35
N ARG A 244 6.59 19.46 -4.90
CA ARG A 244 7.10 19.66 -3.55
C ARG A 244 7.75 21.04 -3.38
N SER A 245 8.46 21.53 -4.39
CA SER A 245 8.98 22.90 -4.44
C SER A 245 7.87 23.94 -4.28
N LYS A 246 6.80 23.84 -5.07
CA LYS A 246 5.63 24.72 -4.97
C LYS A 246 4.96 24.67 -3.59
N GLN A 247 4.83 23.48 -3.01
CA GLN A 247 4.28 23.31 -1.66
C GLN A 247 5.17 23.96 -0.60
N MET A 248 6.50 23.78 -0.69
CA MET A 248 7.44 24.40 0.24
C MET A 248 7.40 25.92 0.17
N GLU A 249 7.37 26.48 -1.04
CA GLU A 249 7.23 27.92 -1.24
C GLU A 249 5.93 28.45 -0.62
N THR A 250 4.82 27.74 -0.83
CA THR A 250 3.52 28.09 -0.26
C THR A 250 3.53 28.01 1.27
N ASP A 251 4.10 26.94 1.83
CA ASP A 251 4.24 26.76 3.28
C ASP A 251 5.10 27.87 3.90
N LEU A 252 6.18 28.27 3.23
CA LEU A 252 7.05 29.36 3.66
C LEU A 252 6.30 30.71 3.62
N LYS A 253 5.62 31.03 2.52
CA LYS A 253 4.80 32.25 2.41
C LYS A 253 3.75 32.31 3.52
N ASN A 254 3.05 31.20 3.77
CA ASN A 254 2.07 31.09 4.86
C ASN A 254 2.70 31.22 6.24
N PHE A 255 3.92 30.73 6.44
CA PHE A 255 4.65 30.91 7.69
C PHE A 255 5.06 32.36 7.91
N VAL A 256 5.63 33.02 6.88
CA VAL A 256 6.00 34.44 6.93
C VAL A 256 4.78 35.31 7.22
N LYS A 257 3.68 35.10 6.48
CA LYS A 257 2.41 35.84 6.69
C LYS A 257 1.89 35.71 8.12
N ARG A 258 1.89 34.49 8.69
CA ARG A 258 1.49 34.25 10.09
C ARG A 258 2.42 34.94 11.09
N THR A 259 3.71 34.93 10.82
CA THR A 259 4.72 35.51 11.73
C THR A 259 4.68 37.04 11.75
N LEU A 260 4.45 37.66 10.58
CA LEU A 260 4.25 39.11 10.47
C LEU A 260 2.96 39.55 11.17
N ALA A 261 1.85 38.82 10.94
CA ALA A 261 0.58 39.09 11.62
C ALA A 261 0.68 38.97 13.15
N SER A 262 1.52 38.08 13.67
CA SER A 262 1.73 37.95 15.13
C SER A 262 2.63 39.02 15.76
N LYS A 263 3.38 39.79 14.96
CA LYS A 263 4.25 40.88 15.46
C LYS A 263 3.57 42.26 15.47
N GLY A 264 2.40 42.38 14.84
CA GLY A 264 1.60 43.61 14.80
C GLY A 264 0.55 43.72 15.91
N ARG A 265 0.69 42.93 16.99
CA ARG A 265 -0.10 43.01 18.22
C ARG A 265 0.84 43.18 19.40
#